data_AF-A0A524E465-F1
#
_entry.id   AF-A0A524E465-F1
#
_cell.length_a   1.000
_cell.length_b   1.000
_cell.length_c   1.000
_cell.angle_alpha   90.00
_cell.angle_beta   90.00
_cell.angle_gamma   90.00
#
_symmetry.space_group_name_H-M   'P 1'
#
loop_
_entity.id
_entity.type
_entity.pdbx_description
1 polymer ?
#
loop_
_entity_poly.entity_id
_entity_poly.type
_entity_poly.pdbx_seq_one_letter_code
_entity_poly.pdbx_strand_id
1 'polypeptide(L)' 'MEELLSFQVYSIEKNENLNFLADKAWIRNNRIYFRILENLSMDEDDLKKEREPNIYSINLNEIYSIRCRIYF' A
#
# COMPACT_ATOMS: atom_id res chain seq x y z
N MET A 1 -13.30 -19.14 -10.64
CA MET A 1 -13.25 -18.05 -9.66
C MET A 1 -11.96 -17.33 -9.96
N GLU A 2 -12.01 -16.07 -10.39
CA GLU A 2 -10.80 -15.32 -10.74
C GLU A 2 -10.06 -14.95 -9.45
N GLU A 3 -8.74 -15.15 -9.43
CA GLU A 3 -7.88 -14.80 -8.30
C GLU A 3 -7.38 -13.36 -8.49
N LEU A 4 -7.49 -12.52 -7.45
CA LEU A 4 -6.93 -11.18 -7.48
C LEU A 4 -5.40 -11.27 -7.50
N LEU A 5 -4.77 -10.95 -8.64
CA LEU A 5 -3.31 -11.00 -8.78
C LEU A 5 -2.64 -9.84 -8.06
N SER A 6 -3.18 -8.63 -8.22
CA SER A 6 -2.67 -7.43 -7.56
C SER A 6 -3.68 -6.28 -7.56
N PHE A 7 -3.40 -5.29 -6.72
CA PHE A 7 -4.10 -4.02 -6.70
C PHE A 7 -3.12 -2.85 -6.54
N GLN A 8 -3.38 -1.77 -7.25
CA GLN A 8 -2.60 -0.54 -7.16
C GLN A 8 -3.14 0.34 -6.03
N VAL A 9 -2.30 0.72 -5.07
CA VAL A 9 -2.59 1.66 -3.98
C VAL A 9 -2.06 3.03 -4.35
N TYR A 10 -2.91 4.06 -4.30
CA TYR A 10 -2.48 5.44 -4.53
C TYR A 10 -3.25 6.46 -3.67
N SER A 11 -2.58 7.58 -3.34
CA SER A 11 -3.19 8.73 -2.65
C SER A 11 -3.74 9.77 -3.64
N ILE A 12 -4.62 10.67 -3.17
CA ILE A 12 -5.40 11.59 -4.04
C ILE A 12 -5.20 13.06 -3.69
N GLU A 13 -4.67 13.41 -2.52
CA GLU A 13 -4.75 14.81 -2.05
C GLU A 13 -3.51 15.36 -1.34
N LYS A 14 -2.78 14.56 -0.55
CA LYS A 14 -1.71 15.10 0.31
C LYS A 14 -0.29 14.61 0.01
N ASN A 15 -0.16 13.38 -0.49
CA ASN A 15 1.11 12.78 -0.90
C ASN A 15 0.94 12.20 -2.31
N GLU A 16 1.03 13.05 -3.33
CA GLU A 16 0.98 12.65 -4.75
C GLU A 16 2.02 11.56 -5.09
N ASN A 17 3.00 11.37 -4.21
CA ASN A 17 4.07 10.40 -4.33
C ASN A 17 3.70 9.00 -3.83
N LEU A 18 2.55 8.71 -3.21
CA LEU A 18 2.23 7.34 -2.80
C LEU A 18 1.51 6.60 -3.93
N ASN A 19 2.20 5.69 -4.62
CA ASN A 19 1.70 4.89 -5.72
C ASN A 19 2.48 3.57 -5.89
N PHE A 20 1.86 2.44 -5.55
CA PHE A 20 2.52 1.13 -5.63
C PHE A 20 1.54 0.00 -5.96
N LEU A 21 2.05 -1.10 -6.51
CA LEU A 21 1.31 -2.34 -6.70
C LEU A 21 1.53 -3.25 -5.49
N ALA A 22 0.44 -3.81 -4.96
CA ALA A 22 0.46 -4.77 -3.87
C ALA A 22 -0.41 -5.98 -4.21
N ASP A 23 -0.13 -7.13 -3.61
CA ASP A 23 -0.96 -8.33 -3.74
C ASP A 23 -1.67 -8.72 -2.44
N LYS A 24 -1.29 -8.10 -1.32
CA LYS A 24 -1.90 -8.35 -0.01
C LYS A 24 -1.99 -7.06 0.80
N ALA A 25 -3.10 -6.92 1.53
CA ALA A 25 -3.26 -5.93 2.57
C ALA A 25 -3.91 -6.57 3.82
N TRP A 26 -3.49 -6.14 5.02
CA TRP A 26 -4.10 -6.55 6.28
C TRP A 26 -3.93 -5.48 7.37
N ILE A 27 -4.73 -5.57 8.43
CA ILE A 27 -4.73 -4.60 9.53
C ILE A 27 -4.24 -5.27 10.81
N ARG A 28 -3.29 -4.63 11.52
CA ARG A 28 -2.81 -5.08 12.83
C ARG A 28 -2.29 -3.88 13.62
N ASN A 29 -2.51 -3.83 14.94
CA ASN A 29 -1.93 -2.83 15.84
C ASN A 29 -2.06 -1.37 15.36
N ASN A 30 -3.25 -0.97 14.91
CA ASN A 30 -3.54 0.37 14.36
C ASN A 30 -2.77 0.75 13.08
N ARG A 31 -2.33 -0.25 12.31
CA ARG A 31 -1.61 -0.06 11.05
C ARG A 31 -2.22 -0.91 9.96
N ILE A 32 -2.19 -0.39 8.73
CA ILE A 32 -2.44 -1.17 7.53
C ILE A 32 -1.10 -1.59 6.97
N TYR A 33 -0.98 -2.87 6.65
CA TYR A 33 0.19 -3.47 6.05
C TYR A 33 -0.10 -3.82 4.60
N PHE A 34 0.92 -3.68 3.76
CA PHE A 34 0.90 -4.04 2.35
C PHE A 34 2.09 -4.92 2.05
N ARG A 35 1.88 -5.95 1.21
CA ARG A 35 2.98 -6.63 0.53
C ARG A 35 3.13 -6.02 -0.85
N ILE A 36 4.16 -5.22 -1.03
CA ILE A 36 4.42 -4.46 -2.25
C ILE A 36 5.12 -5.36 -3.28
N LEU A 37 4.59 -5.39 -4.50
CA LEU A 37 5.22 -6.04 -5.65
C LEU A 37 6.13 -5.07 -6.41
N GLU A 38 5.65 -3.84 -6.64
CA GLU A 38 6.34 -2.83 -7.43
C GLU A 38 6.07 -1.44 -6.88
N ASN A 39 7.12 -0.63 -6.76
CA ASN A 39 7.02 0.78 -6.43
C ASN A 39 6.94 1.58 -7.74
N LEU A 40 5.82 2.28 -7.96
CA LEU A 40 5.62 3.09 -9.17
C LEU A 40 5.99 4.56 -8.91
N SER A 41 5.77 5.03 -7.70
CA SER A 41 6.24 6.28 -7.11
C SER A 41 5.96 6.14 -5.61
N MET A 42 6.96 6.29 -4.75
CA MET A 42 6.79 6.24 -3.29
C MET A 42 7.99 6.91 -2.64
N ASP A 43 7.74 7.94 -1.83
CA ASP A 43 8.74 8.43 -0.89
C ASP A 43 8.85 7.44 0.27
N GLU A 44 10.07 7.09 0.67
CA GLU A 44 10.29 6.13 1.76
C GLU A 44 9.72 6.62 3.10
N ASP A 45 9.47 7.93 3.24
CA ASP A 45 8.86 8.53 4.41
C ASP A 45 7.35 8.27 4.52
N ASP A 46 6.68 7.92 3.42
CA ASP A 46 5.23 7.69 3.38
C ASP A 46 4.83 6.35 4.03
N LEU A 47 5.71 5.34 3.93
CA LEU A 47 5.47 4.00 4.45
C LEU A 47 6.63 3.53 5.32
N LYS A 48 6.29 2.98 6.47
CA LYS A 48 7.28 2.29 7.30
C LYS A 48 7.61 0.92 6.70
N LYS A 49 8.88 0.70 6.34
CA LYS A 49 9.39 -0.64 5.99
C LYS A 49 9.43 -1.54 7.22
N GLU A 50 8.87 -2.74 7.11
CA GLU A 50 8.86 -3.76 8.16
C GLU A 50 10.05 -4.72 8.04
N ARG A 51 10.21 -5.61 9.03
CA ARG A 51 11.31 -6.60 9.05
C ARG A 51 11.22 -7.61 7.91
N GLU A 52 10.00 -7.92 7.47
CA GLU A 52 9.75 -8.89 6.41
C GLU A 52 9.98 -8.26 5.02
N PRO A 53 10.51 -9.04 4.06
CA PRO A 53 10.76 -8.53 2.71
C PRO A 53 9.49 -7.99 2.06
N ASN A 54 9.60 -6.81 1.47
CA ASN A 54 8.53 -6.16 0.72
C ASN A 54 7.25 -5.88 1.53
N ILE A 55 7.32 -5.91 2.87
CA ILE A 55 6.21 -5.55 3.73
C ILE A 55 6.40 -4.12 4.23
N TYR A 56 5.39 -3.31 4.00
CA TYR A 56 5.34 -1.90 4.37
C TYR A 56 4.06 -1.61 5.12
N SER A 57 4.06 -0.60 5.98
CA SER A 57 2.89 -0.25 6.78
C SER A 57 2.68 1.24 6.93
N ILE A 58 1.41 1.65 7.02
CA ILE A 58 0.97 3.02 7.30
C ILE A 58 0.13 3.05 8.57
N ASN A 59 0.21 4.12 9.35
CA ASN A 59 -0.68 4.30 10.50
C ASN A 59 -2.11 4.56 9.99
N LEU A 60 -3.12 3.96 10.62
CA LEU A 60 -4.53 4.21 10.25
C LEU A 60 -4.90 5.70 10.31
N ASN A 61 -4.26 6.46 11.21
CA ASN A 61 -4.50 7.89 11.38
C ASN A 61 -3.84 8.76 10.29
N GLU A 62 -2.95 8.19 9.48
CA GLU A 62 -2.25 8.85 8.37
C GLU A 62 -2.91 8.52 7.03
N ILE A 63 -4.07 7.86 7.03
CA ILE A 63 -4.75 7.48 5.78
C ILE A 63 -5.56 8.67 5.25
N TYR A 64 -5.09 9.21 4.14
CA TYR A 64 -5.70 10.34 3.45
C TYR A 64 -6.60 9.92 2.27
N SER A 65 -7.28 8.78 2.36
CA SER A 65 -8.00 8.06 1.28
C SER A 65 -7.07 7.22 0.39
N ILE A 66 -7.31 5.91 0.35
CA ILE A 66 -6.66 4.94 -0.53
C ILE A 66 -7.66 4.50 -1.59
N ARG A 67 -7.32 4.62 -2.87
CA ARG A 67 -8.05 3.95 -3.96
C ARG A 67 -7.27 2.74 -4.45
N CYS A 68 -8.03 1.74 -4.90
CA CYS A 68 -7.48 0.51 -5.46
C CYS A 68 -7.92 0.34 -6.93
N ARG A 69 -6.98 0.05 -7.82
CA ARG A 69 -7.28 -0.54 -9.15
C ARG A 69 -6.95 -2.03 -9.09
N ILE A 70 -7.90 -2.88 -9.44
CA ILE A 70 -7.85 -4.34 -9.28
C ILE A 70 -7.41 -4.97 -10.61
N TYR A 71 -6.47 -5.91 -10.56
CA TYR A 71 -5.98 -6.68 -11.71
C TYR A 71 -6.25 -8.18 -11.49
N PHE A 72 -6.99 -8.80 -12.41
CA PHE A 72 -7.32 -10.23 -12.41
C PHE A 72 -6.43 -11.00 -13.39
#